data_AF-A0A522D682-F1
#
_entry.id   AF-A0A522D682-F1
#
_cell.length_a   1.000
_cell.length_b   1.000
_cell.length_c   1.000
_cell.angle_alpha   90.00
_cell.angle_beta   90.00
_cell.angle_gamma   90.00
#
_symmetry.space_group_name_H-M   'P 1'
#
loop_
_entity.id
_entity.type
_entity.pdbx_description
1 polymer ?
#
loop_
_entity_poly.entity_id
_entity_poly.type
_entity_poly.pdbx_seq_one_letter_code
_entity_poly.pdbx_strand_id
1 'polypeptide(L)'
;MHTQEQLLSTLRIEDTGVPIYVQLREQFLRMMGAGRLKPGDQMPTMRQVAVSLRVDLNTVRHAYDDLERAGAVILVRGRGSFVAEPAATLTGPDHEAETERLARQALAAAAAAGVDPAALARKINELATQEDAP
;
A
#
# COMPACT_ATOMS: atom_id res chain seq x y z
N MET A 1 3.40 18.35 -7.74
CA MET A 1 2.01 18.00 -7.43
C MET A 1 1.57 16.96 -8.45
N HIS A 2 1.43 15.70 -8.05
CA HIS A 2 0.75 14.71 -8.91
C HIS A 2 -0.75 15.03 -8.87
N THR A 3 -1.38 15.19 -10.02
CA THR A 3 -2.81 15.50 -10.07
C THR A 3 -3.61 14.22 -9.79
N GLN A 4 -4.73 14.30 -9.06
CA GLN A 4 -5.57 13.12 -8.76
C GLN A 4 -5.99 12.33 -10.00
N GLU A 5 -6.14 13.01 -11.14
CA GLU A 5 -6.47 12.41 -12.42
C GLU A 5 -5.37 11.47 -12.96
N GLN A 6 -4.10 11.82 -12.76
CA GLN A 6 -2.96 10.98 -13.16
C GLN A 6 -2.89 9.70 -12.31
N LEU A 7 -3.18 9.79 -11.01
CA LEU A 7 -3.23 8.63 -10.12
C LEU A 7 -4.32 7.64 -10.56
N LEU A 8 -5.53 8.13 -10.83
CA LEU A 8 -6.65 7.29 -11.27
C LEU A 8 -6.37 6.58 -12.60
N SER A 9 -5.67 7.24 -13.53
CA SER A 9 -5.30 6.65 -14.83
C SER A 9 -4.33 5.47 -14.74
N THR A 10 -3.62 5.33 -13.62
CA THR A 10 -2.63 4.27 -13.38
C THR A 10 -3.27 3.00 -12.81
N LEU A 11 -4.42 3.12 -12.13
CA LEU A 11 -5.10 1.99 -11.49
C LEU A 11 -5.72 1.06 -12.53
N ARG A 12 -5.56 -0.24 -12.34
CA ARG A 12 -6.14 -1.29 -13.19
C ARG A 12 -6.66 -2.46 -12.37
N ILE A 13 -7.70 -3.12 -12.86
CA ILE A 13 -8.22 -4.37 -12.29
C ILE A 13 -7.90 -5.50 -13.25
N GLU A 14 -7.35 -6.59 -12.73
CA GLU A 14 -6.97 -7.77 -13.49
C GLU A 14 -7.81 -8.97 -13.06
N ASP A 15 -8.18 -9.83 -14.00
CA ASP A 15 -8.91 -11.07 -13.70
C ASP A 15 -7.92 -12.19 -13.38
N THR A 16 -7.36 -12.15 -12.17
CA THR A 16 -6.31 -13.07 -11.70
C THR A 16 -6.78 -13.99 -10.57
N GLY A 17 -8.07 -13.95 -10.22
CA GLY A 17 -8.62 -14.64 -9.04
C GLY A 17 -8.29 -13.96 -7.71
N VAL A 18 -7.44 -12.93 -7.70
CA VAL A 18 -7.18 -12.11 -6.51
C VAL A 18 -8.37 -11.16 -6.28
N PRO A 19 -8.92 -11.05 -5.06
CA PRO A 19 -10.01 -10.12 -4.78
C PRO A 19 -9.66 -8.67 -5.15
N ILE A 20 -10.61 -7.95 -5.75
CA ILE A 20 -10.41 -6.58 -6.26
C ILE A 20 -9.90 -5.63 -5.17
N TYR A 21 -10.42 -5.71 -3.94
CA TYR A 21 -9.97 -4.83 -2.85
C TYR A 21 -8.49 -5.06 -2.50
N VAL A 22 -8.00 -6.30 -2.59
CA VAL A 22 -6.58 -6.64 -2.40
C VAL A 22 -5.77 -6.03 -3.54
N GLN A 23 -6.21 -6.19 -4.79
CA GLN A 23 -5.51 -5.58 -5.93
C GLN A 23 -5.40 -4.05 -5.80
N LEU A 24 -6.46 -3.39 -5.33
CA LEU A 24 -6.47 -1.94 -5.09
C LEU A 24 -5.49 -1.56 -3.99
N ARG A 25 -5.53 -2.25 -2.85
CA ARG A 25 -4.60 -2.03 -1.73
C ARG A 25 -3.15 -2.14 -2.20
N GLU A 26 -2.79 -3.22 -2.88
CA GLU A 26 -1.42 -3.45 -3.36
C GLU A 26 -0.97 -2.40 -4.40
N GLN A 27 -1.88 -1.89 -5.24
CA GLN A 27 -1.56 -0.80 -6.17
C GLN A 27 -1.27 0.51 -5.45
N PHE A 28 -2.06 0.86 -4.43
CA PHE A 28 -1.80 2.05 -3.63
C PHE A 28 -0.49 1.94 -2.85
N LEU A 29 -0.23 0.80 -2.21
CA LEU A 29 1.04 0.55 -1.52
C LEU A 29 2.24 0.66 -2.46
N ARG A 30 2.15 0.09 -3.68
CA ARG A 30 3.21 0.23 -4.70
C ARG A 30 3.43 1.68 -5.12
N MET A 31 2.37 2.47 -5.27
CA MET A 31 2.51 3.89 -5.59
C MET A 31 3.17 4.69 -4.45
N MET A 32 2.93 4.30 -3.20
CA MET A 32 3.61 4.90 -2.04
C MET A 32 5.09 4.50 -2.00
N GLY A 33 5.40 3.20 -2.18
CA GLY A 33 6.78 2.69 -2.26
C GLY A 33 7.59 3.37 -3.37
N ALA A 34 6.99 3.54 -4.54
CA ALA A 34 7.59 4.23 -5.68
C ALA A 34 7.61 5.77 -5.56
N GLY A 35 7.22 6.34 -4.41
CA GLY A 35 7.23 7.79 -4.16
C GLY A 35 6.26 8.63 -5.00
N ARG A 36 5.32 8.00 -5.72
CA ARG A 36 4.27 8.67 -6.50
C ARG A 36 3.15 9.21 -5.61
N LEU A 37 2.90 8.52 -4.50
CA LEU A 37 2.05 8.96 -3.40
C LEU A 37 2.95 9.21 -2.19
N LYS A 38 3.12 10.48 -1.83
CA LYS A 38 4.01 10.88 -0.75
C LYS A 38 3.23 11.05 0.55
N PRO A 39 3.91 10.94 1.70
CA PRO A 39 3.36 11.35 2.99
C PRO A 39 2.62 12.69 2.93
N GLY A 40 1.40 12.73 3.46
CA GLY A 40 0.55 13.92 3.44
C GLY A 40 -0.20 14.17 2.12
N ASP A 41 0.06 13.43 1.04
CA ASP A 41 -0.70 13.56 -0.20
C ASP A 41 -2.16 13.12 0.00
N GLN A 42 -3.08 13.84 -0.63
CA GLN A 42 -4.50 13.51 -0.57
C GLN A 42 -4.82 12.34 -1.50
N MET A 43 -5.37 11.27 -0.92
CA MET A 43 -5.85 10.12 -1.68
C MET A 43 -7.06 10.52 -2.54
N PRO A 44 -7.27 9.88 -3.69
CA PRO A 44 -8.55 9.97 -4.39
C PRO A 44 -9.70 9.57 -3.46
N THR A 45 -10.88 10.14 -3.66
CA THR A 45 -12.05 9.69 -2.92
C THR A 45 -12.45 8.28 -3.36
N MET A 46 -12.99 7.49 -2.43
CA MET A 46 -13.47 6.13 -2.74
C MET A 46 -14.46 6.13 -3.91
N ARG A 47 -15.28 7.19 -4.04
CA ARG A 47 -16.26 7.35 -5.12
C ARG A 47 -15.60 7.62 -6.47
N GLN A 48 -14.53 8.44 -6.51
CA GLN A 48 -13.75 8.65 -7.73
C GLN A 48 -13.12 7.33 -8.22
N VAL A 49 -12.53 6.55 -7.31
CA VAL A 49 -11.93 5.25 -7.64
C VAL A 49 -12.99 4.27 -8.15
N ALA A 50 -14.13 4.15 -7.46
CA ALA A 50 -15.23 3.26 -7.84
C ALA A 50 -15.76 3.59 -9.25
N VAL A 51 -15.95 4.88 -9.55
CA VAL A 51 -16.42 5.33 -10.87
C VAL A 51 -15.36 5.10 -11.94
N SER A 52 -14.10 5.47 -11.67
CA SER A 52 -12.99 5.35 -12.64
C SER A 52 -12.75 3.89 -13.05
N LEU A 53 -12.86 2.96 -12.10
CA LEU A 53 -12.60 1.54 -12.34
C LEU A 53 -13.86 0.71 -12.59
N ARG A 54 -15.05 1.32 -12.48
CA ARG A 54 -16.36 0.66 -12.58
C ARG A 54 -16.50 -0.52 -11.62
N VAL A 55 -16.06 -0.34 -10.37
CA VAL A 55 -16.13 -1.35 -9.30
C VAL A 55 -17.09 -0.92 -8.19
N ASP A 56 -17.54 -1.87 -7.37
CA ASP A 56 -18.42 -1.59 -6.25
C ASP A 56 -17.75 -0.67 -5.20
N LEU A 57 -18.52 0.28 -4.67
CA LEU A 57 -18.00 1.24 -3.69
C LEU A 57 -17.57 0.58 -2.38
N ASN A 58 -18.23 -0.50 -1.95
CA ASN A 58 -17.85 -1.22 -0.74
C ASN A 58 -16.54 -1.98 -0.93
N THR A 59 -16.27 -2.45 -2.15
CA THR A 59 -14.96 -3.03 -2.49
C THR A 59 -13.84 -2.01 -2.36
N VAL A 60 -14.05 -0.77 -2.83
CA VAL A 60 -13.08 0.31 -2.64
C VAL A 60 -12.96 0.69 -1.17
N ARG A 61 -14.07 0.78 -0.44
CA ARG A 61 -14.06 1.05 1.00
C ARG A 61 -13.22 0.02 1.75
N HIS A 62 -13.41 -1.26 1.46
CA HIS A 62 -12.63 -2.34 2.07
C HIS A 62 -11.13 -2.16 1.82
N ALA A 63 -10.72 -1.79 0.60
CA ALA A 63 -9.32 -1.51 0.31
C ALA A 63 -8.77 -0.33 1.15
N TYR A 64 -9.56 0.73 1.33
CA TYR A 64 -9.16 1.89 2.13
C TYR A 64 -9.12 1.56 3.63
N ASP A 65 -10.08 0.79 4.13
CA ASP A 65 -10.10 0.33 5.53
C ASP A 65 -8.88 -0.55 5.82
N ASP A 66 -8.46 -1.40 4.87
CA ASP A 66 -7.23 -2.20 4.98
C ASP A 66 -5.98 -1.31 5.02
N LEU A 67 -5.90 -0.29 4.15
CA LEU A 67 -4.79 0.68 4.15
C LEU A 67 -4.73 1.47 5.46
N GLU A 68 -5.88 1.86 6.01
CA GLU A 68 -5.97 2.55 7.29
C GLU A 68 -5.53 1.65 8.46
N ARG A 69 -6.00 0.39 8.50
CA ARG A 69 -5.56 -0.60 9.51
C ARG A 69 -4.06 -0.89 9.42
N ALA A 70 -3.49 -0.85 8.22
CA ALA A 70 -2.06 -1.00 8.00
C ALA A 70 -1.24 0.26 8.33
N GLY A 71 -1.90 1.37 8.70
CA GLY A 71 -1.24 2.64 8.99
C GLY A 71 -0.69 3.37 7.75
N ALA A 72 -1.05 2.93 6.54
CA ALA A 72 -0.60 3.55 5.28
C ALA A 72 -1.43 4.78 4.90
N VAL A 73 -2.66 4.87 5.38
CA VAL A 73 -3.60 5.96 5.11
C VAL A 73 -4.25 6.41 6.43
N ILE A 74 -4.53 7.71 6.54
CA ILE A 74 -5.32 8.28 7.63
C ILE A 74 -6.59 8.93 7.09
N LEU A 75 -7.73 8.70 7.75
CA LEU A 75 -8.96 9.43 7.48
C LEU A 75 -9.02 10.71 8.32
N VAL A 76 -9.07 11.87 7.65
CA VAL A 76 -9.34 13.14 8.32
C VAL A 76 -10.79 13.54 8.07
N ARG A 77 -11.60 13.49 9.13
CA ARG A 77 -13.04 13.79 9.08
C ARG A 77 -13.29 15.15 8.40
N GLY A 78 -14.11 15.13 7.34
CA GLY A 78 -14.46 16.32 6.56
C GLY A 78 -13.39 16.79 5.55
N ARG A 79 -12.19 16.19 5.53
CA ARG A 79 -11.12 16.54 4.58
C ARG A 79 -10.74 15.40 3.63
N GLY A 80 -11.14 14.17 3.95
CA GLY A 80 -10.87 12.98 3.13
C GLY A 80 -9.73 12.14 3.69
N SER A 81 -9.18 11.28 2.83
CA SER A 81 -8.11 10.34 3.18
C SER A 81 -6.76 10.85 2.69
N PHE A 82 -5.71 10.66 3.48
CA PHE A 82 -4.36 11.12 3.17
C PHE A 82 -3.38 9.97 3.38
N VAL A 83 -2.30 9.95 2.60
CA VAL A 83 -1.17 9.05 2.84
C VAL A 83 -0.62 9.38 4.22
N ALA A 84 -0.53 8.38 5.08
CA ALA A 84 0.01 8.58 6.41
C ALA A 84 1.46 9.07 6.32
N GLU A 85 1.86 9.92 7.25
CA GLU A 85 3.30 10.09 7.48
C GLU A 85 3.85 8.71 7.86
N PRO A 86 4.93 8.21 7.24
CA PRO A 86 5.69 7.12 7.82
C PRO A 86 5.93 7.54 9.25
N ALA A 87 5.81 6.62 10.19
CA ALA A 87 5.93 6.96 11.58
C ALA A 87 7.36 7.45 11.86
N ALA A 88 7.64 8.72 11.54
CA ALA A 88 8.85 9.47 11.82
C ALA A 88 9.01 9.68 13.33
N THR A 89 8.10 9.11 14.11
CA THR A 89 8.09 9.02 15.56
C THR A 89 8.56 7.65 16.09
N LEU A 90 8.69 6.60 15.27
CA LEU A 90 9.33 5.36 15.73
C LEU A 90 10.85 5.57 15.70
N THR A 91 11.38 6.17 16.77
CA THR A 91 12.83 6.28 16.98
C THR A 91 13.28 5.17 17.93
N GLY A 92 14.35 4.45 17.57
CA GLY A 92 14.92 3.40 18.42
C GLY A 92 14.04 2.14 18.49
N PRO A 93 13.64 1.67 19.68
CA PRO A 93 13.05 0.34 19.89
C PRO A 93 11.73 0.11 19.16
N ASP A 94 10.95 1.16 18.90
CA ASP A 94 9.66 1.03 18.22
C ASP A 94 9.83 0.71 16.72
N HIS A 95 10.90 1.22 16.09
CA HIS A 95 11.20 0.92 14.69
C HIS A 95 11.69 -0.52 14.53
N GLU A 96 12.50 -0.97 15.48
CA GLU A 96 13.02 -2.34 15.52
C GLU A 96 11.89 -3.34 15.78
N ALA A 97 10.98 -3.05 16.72
CA ALA A 97 9.81 -3.88 16.99
C ALA A 97 8.88 -3.99 15.77
N GLU A 98 8.65 -2.89 15.06
CA GLU A 98 7.82 -2.91 13.84
C GLU A 98 8.51 -3.66 12.69
N THR A 99 9.82 -3.47 12.53
CA THR A 99 10.63 -4.23 11.58
C THR A 99 10.57 -5.72 11.87
N GLU A 100 10.71 -6.11 13.14
CA GLU A 100 10.60 -7.50 13.57
C GLU A 100 9.19 -8.05 13.31
N ARG A 101 8.15 -7.26 13.60
CA ARG A 101 6.75 -7.66 13.35
C ARG A 101 6.52 -7.94 11.87
N LEU A 102 6.95 -7.04 10.99
CA LEU A 102 6.83 -7.19 9.54
C LEU A 102 7.65 -8.38 9.03
N ALA A 103 8.88 -8.56 9.51
CA ALA A 103 9.72 -9.71 9.16
C ALA A 103 9.04 -11.03 9.55
N ARG A 104 8.50 -11.13 10.77
CA ARG A 104 7.76 -12.32 11.23
C ARG A 104 6.54 -12.62 10.36
N GLN A 105 5.79 -11.59 9.96
CA GLN A 105 4.65 -11.75 9.05
C GLN A 105 5.09 -12.25 7.68
N ALA A 106 6.16 -11.69 7.11
CA ALA A 106 6.70 -12.12 5.83
C ALA A 106 7.19 -13.58 5.89
N LEU A 107 7.87 -13.98 6.97
CA LEU A 107 8.32 -15.37 7.17
C LEU A 107 7.14 -16.34 7.27
N ALA A 108 6.08 -15.98 8.02
CA ALA A 108 4.88 -16.81 8.14
C ALA A 108 4.16 -16.97 6.79
N ALA A 109 4.04 -15.87 6.03
CA ALA A 109 3.45 -15.89 4.69
C ALA A 109 4.28 -16.75 3.71
N ALA A 110 5.62 -16.62 3.75
CA ALA A 110 6.52 -17.43 2.93
C ALA A 110 6.35 -18.93 3.23
N ALA A 111 6.31 -19.30 4.51
CA ALA A 111 6.10 -20.69 4.92
C ALA A 111 4.76 -21.25 4.44
N ALA A 112 3.67 -20.48 4.58
CA ALA A 112 2.34 -20.87 4.10
C ALA A 112 2.27 -21.04 2.57
N ALA A 113 3.06 -20.26 1.82
CA ALA A 113 3.14 -20.32 0.37
C ALA A 113 4.21 -21.31 -0.15
N GLY A 114 4.98 -21.97 0.72
CA GLY A 114 6.08 -22.85 0.32
C GLY A 114 7.30 -22.13 -0.27
N VAL A 115 7.47 -20.85 0.04
CA VAL A 115 8.58 -20.00 -0.42
C VAL A 115 9.73 -20.09 0.58
N ASP A 116 10.96 -20.33 0.09
CA ASP A 116 12.17 -20.27 0.91
C ASP A 116 12.38 -18.86 1.50
N PRO A 117 12.43 -18.71 2.84
CA PRO A 117 12.69 -17.43 3.49
C PRO A 117 13.96 -16.72 2.99
N ALA A 118 15.03 -17.46 2.70
CA ALA A 118 16.27 -16.86 2.21
C ALA A 118 16.12 -16.32 0.79
N ALA A 119 15.36 -17.03 -0.07
CA ALA A 119 15.01 -16.54 -1.40
C ALA A 119 14.12 -15.28 -1.33
N LEU A 120 13.15 -15.23 -0.43
CA LEU A 120 12.33 -14.04 -0.20
C LEU A 120 13.18 -12.84 0.24
N ALA A 121 14.07 -13.01 1.22
CA ALA A 121 14.95 -11.95 1.70
C ALA A 121 15.85 -11.39 0.59
N ARG A 122 16.44 -12.26 -0.24
CA ARG A 122 17.20 -11.83 -1.44
C ARG A 122 16.33 -11.01 -2.37
N LYS A 123 15.09 -11.45 -2.62
CA LYS A 123 14.17 -10.73 -3.52
C LYS A 123 13.79 -9.35 -2.99
N ILE A 124 13.56 -9.23 -1.68
CA ILE A 124 13.29 -7.94 -1.04
C ILE A 124 14.48 -6.99 -1.23
N ASN A 125 15.71 -7.46 -1.03
CA ASN A 125 16.92 -6.65 -1.23
C ASN A 125 17.10 -6.20 -2.70
N GLU A 126 16.81 -7.07 -3.67
CA GLU A 126 16.82 -6.72 -5.10
C GLU A 126 15.81 -5.62 -5.44
N LEU A 127 14.58 -5.70 -4.89
CA LEU A 127 13.54 -4.71 -5.15
C LEU A 127 13.87 -3.37 -4.48
N ALA A 128 14.35 -3.39 -3.23
CA ALA A 128 14.75 -2.19 -2.50
C ALA A 128 15.89 -1.43 -3.19
N THR A 129 16.78 -2.12 -3.89
CA THR A 129 17.90 -1.50 -4.62
C THR A 129 17.52 -1.01 -6.02
N GLN A 130 16.37 -1.42 -6.57
CA GLN A 130 15.88 -0.99 -7.88
C GLN A 130 15.03 0.29 -7.82
N GLU A 131 14.48 0.65 -6.66
CA GLU A 131 13.66 1.86 -6.47
C GLU A 131 14.49 3.15 -6.26
N ASP A 132 15.82 3.06 -6.11
CA ASP A 132 16.75 4.20 -5.95
C ASP A 132 17.32 4.77 -7.27
N ALA A 133 16.83 4.30 -8.43
CA ALA A 133 17.25 4.86 -9.72
C ALA A 133 16.45 6.14 -10.06
N PRO A 134 17.11 7.30 -10.22
CA PRO A 134 16.47 8.60 -10.43
C PRO A 134 15.74 8.76 -11.78
#